data_AF-A0A924Q4I3-F1
#
_entry.id   AF-A0A924Q4I3-F1
#
_cell.length_a   1.000
_cell.length_b   1.000
_cell.length_c   1.000
_cell.angle_alpha   90.00
_cell.angle_beta   90.00
_cell.angle_gamma   90.00
#
_symmetry.space_group_name_H-M   'P 1'
#
loop_
_entity.id
_entity.type
_entity.pdbx_description
1 polymer ?
#
loop_
_entity_poly.entity_id
_entity_poly.type
_entity_poly.pdbx_seq_one_letter_code
_entity_poly.pdbx_strand_id
1 'polypeptide(L)' 'MTNPTLIFSDIDYDQDGKQVDWLHLPHSVTRSAYGTIAIPIAVV' A
#
# COMPACT_ATOMS: atom_id res chain seq x y z
N MET A 1 10.08 21.07 0.65
CA MET A 1 9.57 20.19 -0.41
C MET A 1 9.22 18.86 0.23
N THR A 2 7.96 18.44 0.18
CA THR A 2 7.50 17.20 0.80
C THR A 2 7.91 16.04 -0.10
N ASN A 3 8.68 15.08 0.42
CA ASN A 3 9.02 13.88 -0.34
C ASN A 3 7.76 13.02 -0.52
N PRO A 4 7.40 12.62 -1.74
CA PRO A 4 6.28 11.71 -1.96
C PRO A 4 6.59 10.35 -1.33
N THR A 5 5.56 9.70 -0.79
CA THR A 5 5.67 8.36 -0.21
C THR A 5 5.80 7.31 -1.31
N LEU A 6 6.52 6.23 -1.05
CA LEU A 6 6.64 5.08 -1.96
C LEU A 6 5.54 4.02 -1.75
N ILE A 7 4.56 4.34 -0.91
CA ILE A 7 3.47 3.44 -0.56
C ILE A 7 2.43 3.46 -1.68
N PHE A 8 1.89 2.29 -2.03
CA PHE A 8 0.84 2.15 -3.04
C PHE A 8 -0.19 1.09 -2.63
N SER A 9 -1.39 1.16 -3.20
CA SER A 9 -2.49 0.20 -3.03
C SER A 9 -3.32 0.19 -4.29
N ASP A 10 -4.08 -0.88 -4.55
CA ASP A 10 -4.96 -0.98 -5.72
C ASP A 10 -6.37 -0.42 -5.44
N ILE A 11 -6.61 0.13 -4.24
CA ILE A 11 -7.87 0.81 -3.87
C ILE A 11 -8.08 2.07 -4.71
N ASP A 12 -9.26 2.17 -5.29
CA ASP A 12 -9.76 3.39 -5.93
C ASP A 12 -10.46 4.26 -4.88
N TYR A 13 -9.77 5.30 -4.41
CA TYR A 13 -10.31 6.18 -3.37
C TYR A 13 -11.51 7.04 -3.83
N ASP A 14 -11.75 7.16 -5.14
CA ASP A 14 -12.86 7.95 -5.69
C ASP A 14 -14.10 7.08 -5.98
N GLN A 15 -13.99 5.75 -5.87
CA GLN A 15 -15.10 4.83 -6.07
C GLN A 15 -15.93 4.67 -4.79
N ASP A 16 -17.24 4.91 -4.92
CA ASP A 16 -18.21 4.69 -3.85
C ASP A 16 -18.32 3.20 -3.48
N GLY A 17 -18.37 2.93 -2.18
CA GLY A 17 -18.60 1.61 -1.61
C GLY A 17 -17.41 1.07 -0.82
N LYS A 18 -17.61 -0.10 -0.21
CA LYS A 18 -16.59 -0.72 0.64
C LYS A 18 -15.53 -1.41 -0.21
N GLN A 19 -14.29 -0.96 -0.06
CA GLN A 19 -13.12 -1.56 -0.70
C GLN A 19 -12.17 -2.08 0.38
N VAL A 20 -11.63 -3.29 0.17
CA VAL A 20 -10.71 -3.95 1.09
C VAL A 20 -9.53 -4.44 0.28
N ASP A 21 -8.34 -4.02 0.66
CA ASP A 21 -7.10 -4.38 -0.02
C ASP A 21 -5.89 -4.21 0.91
N TRP A 22 -4.68 -4.34 0.37
CA TRP A 22 -3.42 -4.18 1.05
C TRP A 22 -2.72 -2.89 0.65
N LEU A 23 -2.28 -2.16 1.66
CA LEU A 23 -1.33 -1.07 1.49
C LEU A 23 0.08 -1.66 1.43
N HIS A 24 0.74 -1.53 0.28
CA HIS A 24 2.06 -2.06 0.03
C HIS A 24 3.12 -1.02 0.37
N LEU A 25 3.91 -1.28 1.43
CA LEU A 25 5.11 -0.53 1.75
C LEU A 25 6.33 -1.27 1.19
N PRO A 26 7.08 -0.69 0.23
CA PRO A 26 8.35 -1.26 -0.21
C PRO A 26 9.33 -1.42 0.95
N HIS A 27 9.75 -2.66 1.20
CA HIS A 27 10.66 -3.01 2.28
C HIS A 27 11.61 -4.12 1.82
N SER A 28 12.70 -3.71 1.19
CA SER A 28 13.77 -4.60 0.76
C SER A 28 14.72 -4.89 1.93
N VAL A 29 14.96 -6.17 2.20
CA VAL A 29 15.88 -6.67 3.23
C VAL A 29 16.65 -7.88 2.71
N THR A 30 17.73 -8.30 3.37
CA THR A 30 18.56 -9.45 2.95
C THR A 30 17.75 -10.74 2.74
N ARG A 31 16.67 -10.94 3.51
CA ARG A 31 15.79 -12.10 3.40
C ARG A 31 14.70 -11.95 2.32
N SER A 32 14.51 -10.74 1.78
CA SER A 32 13.50 -10.42 0.76
C SER A 32 13.95 -9.21 -0.05
N ALA A 33 14.72 -9.47 -1.12
CA ALA A 33 15.41 -8.44 -1.91
C ALA A 33 14.49 -7.41 -2.59
N TYR A 34 13.21 -7.74 -2.78
CA TYR A 34 12.16 -6.84 -3.28
C TYR A 34 10.88 -7.00 -2.48
N GLY A 35 11.03 -7.14 -1.15
CA GLY A 35 9.90 -7.33 -0.26
C GLY A 35 8.96 -6.12 -0.20
N THR A 36 7.70 -6.41 0.09
CA THR A 36 6.70 -5.42 0.50
C THR A 36 6.08 -5.88 1.81
N ILE A 37 5.83 -4.93 2.70
CA ILE A 37 4.98 -5.18 3.87
C ILE A 37 3.54 -4.90 3.42
N ALA A 38 2.70 -5.92 3.48
CA ALA A 38 1.27 -5.81 3.20
C ALA A 38 0.54 -5.42 4.49
N ILE A 39 -0.02 -4.21 4.52
CA ILE A 39 -0.81 -3.70 5.65
C ILE A 39 -2.29 -3.75 5.24
N PRO A 40 -3.16 -4.48 5.97
CA PRO A 40 -4.56 -4.58 5.59
C PRO A 40 -5.26 -3.24 5.78
N ILE A 41 -6.02 -2.81 4.77
CA ILE A 41 -6.80 -1.58 4.82
C ILE A 41 -8.21 -1.81 4.29
N ALA A 42 -9.16 -1.01 4.78
CA ALA A 42 -10.51 -0.95 4.27
C ALA A 42 -10.94 0.52 4.15
N VAL A 43 -11.55 0.86 3.03
CA VAL A 43 -12.12 2.18 2.73
C VAL A 43 -13.63 2.02 2.55
N VAL A 44 -14.41 2.97 3.07
CA VAL A 44 -15.88 2.93 3.14
C VAL A 44 -16.46 4.21 2.58
#